data_AF-A0A1Y1KYT3-F1
#
_entry.id   AF-A0A1Y1KYT3-F1
#
_cell.length_a   1.000
_cell.length_b   1.000
_cell.length_c   1.000
_cell.angle_alpha   90.00
_cell.angle_beta   90.00
_cell.angle_gamma   90.00
#
_symmetry.space_group_name_H-M   'P 1'
#
loop_
_entity.id
_entity.type
_entity.pdbx_description
1 polymer ?
#
loop_
_entity_poly.entity_id
_entity_poly.type
_entity_poly.pdbx_seq_one_letter_code
_entity_poly.pdbx_strand_id
1 'polypeptide(L)'
;TENAEKLGIPQDRWIYVLGGAGTHEKDNFWQRRHLHHSEAITKSIDAALHVSGLAASDVDCYDFYSCFPIVPKLACDHVGLSTTSWQKPITLLGGLTSFGGAGNNYSMHAITAMARELRAKRHSTGLILANGGMLT
;
A
#
# COMPACT_ATOMS: atom_id res chain seq x y z
N THR A 1 -11.69 -17.42 10.63
CA THR A 1 -13.11 -16.98 10.57
C THR A 1 -13.88 -17.40 11.81
N GLU A 2 -13.58 -18.55 12.42
CA GLU A 2 -14.23 -19.09 13.64
C GLU A 2 -14.62 -18.05 14.72
N ASN A 3 -13.69 -17.16 15.12
CA ASN A 3 -14.01 -16.15 16.15
C ASN A 3 -15.05 -15.11 15.68
N ALA A 4 -15.00 -14.71 14.40
CA ALA A 4 -15.97 -13.79 13.83
C ALA A 4 -17.37 -14.43 13.75
N GLU A 5 -17.44 -15.73 13.46
CA GLU A 5 -18.68 -16.52 13.48
C GLU A 5 -19.27 -16.62 14.88
N LYS A 6 -18.43 -16.95 15.88
CA LYS A 6 -18.83 -17.01 17.31
C LYS A 6 -19.38 -15.67 17.81
N LEU A 7 -18.82 -14.56 17.36
CA LEU A 7 -19.26 -13.21 17.71
C LEU A 7 -20.43 -12.69 16.85
N GLY A 8 -20.93 -13.50 15.91
CA GLY A 8 -22.06 -13.13 15.05
C GLY A 8 -21.74 -11.98 14.08
N ILE A 9 -20.47 -11.80 13.69
CA ILE A 9 -20.07 -10.74 12.76
C ILE A 9 -20.53 -11.13 11.34
N PRO A 10 -21.37 -10.33 10.67
CA PRO A 10 -21.83 -10.62 9.30
C PRO A 10 -20.68 -10.80 8.31
N GLN A 11 -20.77 -11.82 7.45
CA GLN A 11 -19.72 -12.18 6.48
C GLN A 11 -19.42 -11.08 5.46
N ASP A 12 -20.41 -10.26 5.11
CA ASP A 12 -20.24 -9.09 4.23
C ASP A 12 -19.32 -8.00 4.83
N ARG A 13 -19.02 -8.08 6.13
CA ARG A 13 -18.05 -7.20 6.80
C ARG A 13 -16.64 -7.78 6.83
N TRP A 14 -16.43 -9.02 6.40
CA TRP A 14 -15.14 -9.67 6.52
C TRP A 14 -14.22 -9.20 5.39
N ILE A 15 -13.04 -8.74 5.74
CA ILE A 15 -11.96 -8.41 4.81
C ILE A 15 -10.76 -9.27 5.18
N TYR A 16 -10.15 -9.88 4.18
CA TYR A 16 -9.03 -10.80 4.36
C TYR A 16 -7.73 -10.14 3.95
N VAL A 17 -6.71 -10.29 4.79
CA VAL A 17 -5.34 -9.93 4.43
C VAL A 17 -4.79 -11.07 3.59
N LEU A 18 -4.65 -10.85 2.28
CA LEU A 18 -4.18 -11.88 1.34
C LEU A 18 -2.68 -12.13 1.46
N GLY A 19 -1.90 -11.11 1.85
CA GLY A 19 -0.46 -11.20 2.00
C GLY A 19 0.12 -9.86 2.48
N GLY A 20 1.39 -9.89 2.85
CA GLY A 20 2.13 -8.71 3.26
C GLY A 20 3.62 -9.02 3.35
N ALA A 21 4.44 -7.98 3.17
CA ALA A 21 5.88 -8.09 3.28
C ALA A 21 6.46 -6.77 3.81
N GLY A 22 7.58 -6.88 4.51
CA GLY A 22 8.37 -5.76 5.01
C GLY A 22 9.83 -5.99 4.70
N THR A 23 10.51 -4.95 4.26
CA THR A 23 11.95 -4.94 4.01
C THR A 23 12.54 -3.68 4.63
N HIS A 24 13.86 -3.64 4.71
CA HIS A 24 14.60 -2.53 5.30
C HIS A 24 15.77 -2.17 4.37
N GLU A 25 15.86 -0.90 4.01
CA GLU A 25 16.95 -0.34 3.23
C GLU A 25 18.11 0.06 4.15
N LYS A 26 19.24 0.51 3.58
CA LYS A 26 20.31 1.12 4.40
C LYS A 26 19.76 2.27 5.26
N ASP A 27 20.10 2.24 6.55
CA ASP A 27 19.74 3.29 7.52
C ASP A 27 20.19 4.68 7.04
N ASN A 28 21.40 4.71 6.50
CA ASN A 28 22.00 5.92 5.93
C ASN A 28 21.85 5.91 4.42
N PHE A 29 21.08 6.86 3.87
CA PHE A 29 20.76 6.88 2.44
C PHE A 29 22.00 6.99 1.53
N TRP A 30 23.10 7.59 2.01
CA TRP A 30 24.36 7.69 1.27
C TRP A 30 25.11 6.36 1.12
N GLN A 31 24.69 5.31 1.81
CA GLN A 31 25.22 3.95 1.64
C GLN A 31 24.48 3.16 0.55
N ARG A 32 23.41 3.72 -0.02
CA ARG A 32 22.64 3.07 -1.10
C ARG A 32 23.43 3.11 -2.40
N ARG A 33 23.34 2.02 -3.16
CA ARG A 33 23.93 1.93 -4.51
C ARG A 33 23.37 3.00 -5.45
N HIS A 34 22.07 3.28 -5.32
CA HIS A 34 21.36 4.28 -6.11
C HIS A 34 20.50 5.15 -5.19
N LEU A 35 20.46 6.45 -5.45
CA LEU A 35 19.64 7.40 -4.69
C LEU A 35 18.25 7.64 -5.30
N HIS A 36 18.07 7.27 -6.56
CA HIS A 36 16.82 7.43 -7.32
C HIS A 36 15.95 6.17 -7.30
N HIS A 37 16.34 5.14 -6.54
CA HIS A 37 15.67 3.84 -6.48
C HIS A 37 15.67 3.34 -5.03
N SER A 38 14.67 2.53 -4.68
CA SER A 38 14.58 1.85 -3.38
C SER A 38 14.38 0.35 -3.62
N GLU A 39 15.39 -0.45 -3.30
CA GLU A 39 15.26 -1.91 -3.39
C GLU A 39 14.26 -2.43 -2.35
N ALA A 40 14.20 -1.78 -1.19
CA ALA A 40 13.20 -2.10 -0.17
C ALA A 40 11.77 -1.98 -0.69
N ILE A 41 11.38 -0.85 -1.30
CA ILE A 41 10.02 -0.68 -1.85
C ILE A 41 9.70 -1.76 -2.87
N THR A 42 10.58 -1.96 -3.86
CA THR A 42 10.31 -2.91 -4.95
C THR A 42 10.21 -4.35 -4.44
N LYS A 43 11.16 -4.79 -3.60
CA LYS A 43 11.14 -6.13 -2.99
C LYS A 43 9.94 -6.34 -2.07
N SER A 44 9.53 -5.33 -1.30
CA SER A 44 8.33 -5.41 -0.44
C SER A 44 7.06 -5.57 -1.27
N ILE A 45 6.92 -4.82 -2.38
CA ILE A 45 5.76 -4.96 -3.26
C ILE A 45 5.75 -6.34 -3.92
N ASP A 46 6.87 -6.77 -4.49
CA ASP A 46 6.97 -8.08 -5.16
C ASP A 46 6.68 -9.24 -4.22
N ALA A 47 7.23 -9.21 -3.00
CA ALA A 47 6.99 -10.24 -2.01
C ALA A 47 5.54 -10.26 -1.54
N ALA A 48 4.90 -9.10 -1.35
CA ALA A 48 3.49 -9.03 -0.96
C ALA A 48 2.56 -9.56 -2.07
N LEU A 49 2.84 -9.22 -3.33
CA LEU A 49 2.13 -9.75 -4.50
C LEU A 49 2.32 -11.26 -4.63
N HIS A 50 3.55 -11.74 -4.48
CA HIS A 50 3.87 -13.17 -4.52
C HIS A 50 3.12 -13.96 -3.44
N VAL A 51 3.17 -13.52 -2.18
CA VAL A 51 2.48 -14.19 -1.06
C VAL A 51 0.96 -14.18 -1.24
N SER A 52 0.40 -13.11 -1.80
CA SER A 52 -1.03 -13.01 -2.07
C SER A 52 -1.49 -13.77 -3.33
N GLY A 53 -0.56 -14.28 -4.14
CA GLY A 53 -0.88 -14.94 -5.40
C GLY A 53 -1.45 -14.00 -6.47
N LEU A 54 -1.21 -12.70 -6.35
CA LEU A 54 -1.69 -11.67 -7.26
C LEU A 54 -0.56 -11.15 -8.15
N ALA A 55 -0.89 -10.80 -9.38
CA ALA A 55 -0.06 -9.90 -10.18
C ALA A 55 -0.41 -8.44 -9.90
N ALA A 56 0.49 -7.51 -10.23
CA ALA A 56 0.23 -6.08 -10.10
C ALA A 56 -1.02 -5.63 -10.90
N SER A 57 -1.29 -6.29 -12.04
CA SER A 57 -2.48 -6.06 -12.86
C SER A 57 -3.79 -6.39 -12.14
N ASP A 58 -3.76 -7.27 -11.15
CA ASP A 58 -4.94 -7.80 -10.45
C ASP A 58 -5.36 -6.92 -9.28
N VAL A 59 -4.55 -5.92 -8.91
CA VAL A 59 -4.83 -4.99 -7.82
C VAL A 59 -5.71 -3.85 -8.33
N ASP A 60 -6.92 -3.68 -7.79
CA ASP A 60 -7.89 -2.68 -8.30
C ASP A 60 -7.62 -1.25 -7.80
N CYS A 61 -7.13 -1.11 -6.57
CA CYS A 61 -6.83 0.17 -5.96
C CYS A 61 -5.62 0.11 -5.03
N TYR A 62 -4.95 1.24 -4.87
CA TYR A 62 -3.76 1.36 -4.05
C TYR A 62 -3.90 2.52 -3.06
N ASP A 63 -3.17 2.42 -1.96
CA ASP A 63 -2.79 3.58 -1.16
C ASP A 63 -1.27 3.57 -0.96
N PHE A 64 -0.59 4.40 -1.73
CA PHE A 64 0.84 4.62 -1.58
C PHE A 64 1.08 5.77 -0.61
N TYR A 65 1.82 5.47 0.47
CA TYR A 65 2.27 6.49 1.42
C TYR A 65 2.98 7.64 0.69
N SER A 66 2.68 8.88 1.08
CA SER A 66 2.99 10.06 0.28
C SER A 66 3.35 11.31 1.09
N CYS A 67 4.24 11.16 2.10
CA CYS A 67 4.83 12.34 2.75
C CYS A 67 5.58 13.25 1.76
N PHE A 68 6.20 12.63 0.76
CA PHE A 68 6.86 13.26 -0.36
C PHE A 68 6.50 12.51 -1.64
N PRO A 69 6.50 13.19 -2.81
CA PRO A 69 6.07 12.59 -4.08
C PRO A 69 6.97 11.45 -4.57
N ILE A 70 8.17 11.28 -4.01
CA ILE A 70 9.10 10.23 -4.44
C ILE A 70 8.56 8.82 -4.16
N VAL A 71 7.91 8.59 -3.01
CA VAL A 71 7.39 7.27 -2.64
C VAL A 71 6.34 6.76 -3.62
N PRO A 72 5.24 7.50 -3.90
CA PRO A 72 4.23 7.04 -4.86
C PRO A 72 4.77 6.97 -6.28
N LYS A 73 5.75 7.80 -6.67
CA LYS A 73 6.40 7.71 -8.00
C LYS A 73 7.16 6.40 -8.15
N LEU A 74 8.02 6.06 -7.19
CA LEU A 74 8.77 4.80 -7.20
C LEU A 74 7.84 3.58 -7.19
N ALA A 75 6.75 3.64 -6.41
CA ALA A 75 5.76 2.58 -6.39
C ALA A 75 5.03 2.44 -7.73
N CYS A 76 4.55 3.55 -8.31
CA CYS A 76 3.88 3.56 -9.62
C CYS A 76 4.79 2.99 -10.71
N ASP A 77 6.04 3.48 -10.79
CA ASP A 77 7.01 3.02 -11.77
C ASP A 77 7.24 1.51 -11.65
N HIS A 78 7.31 0.98 -10.42
CA HIS A 78 7.51 -0.45 -10.17
C HIS A 78 6.31 -1.31 -10.54
N VAL A 79 5.08 -0.88 -10.21
CA VAL A 79 3.86 -1.64 -10.52
C VAL A 79 3.31 -1.39 -11.93
N GLY A 80 4.00 -0.59 -12.75
CA GLY A 80 3.60 -0.29 -14.12
C GLY A 80 2.43 0.70 -14.25
N LEU A 81 2.24 1.59 -13.28
CA LEU A 81 1.24 2.66 -13.34
C LEU A 81 1.87 3.97 -13.85
N SER A 82 1.11 4.73 -14.64
CA SER A 82 1.51 6.09 -15.02
C SER A 82 1.62 6.99 -13.80
N THR A 83 2.64 7.85 -13.71
CA THR A 83 2.79 8.81 -12.61
C THR A 83 1.98 10.10 -12.80
N THR A 84 1.37 10.31 -13.97
CA THR A 84 0.65 11.54 -14.34
C THR A 84 -0.79 11.29 -14.80
N SER A 85 -1.16 10.05 -15.12
CA SER A 85 -2.48 9.71 -15.66
C SER A 85 -2.92 8.34 -15.14
N TRP A 86 -3.30 8.32 -13.86
CA TRP A 86 -3.65 7.09 -13.14
C TRP A 86 -4.96 6.49 -13.68
N GLN A 87 -4.91 5.22 -14.08
CA GLN A 87 -6.10 4.44 -14.43
C GLN A 87 -6.76 3.80 -13.20
N LYS A 88 -5.98 3.58 -12.15
CA LYS A 88 -6.40 3.02 -10.87
C LYS A 88 -6.09 4.01 -9.75
N PRO A 89 -6.91 4.11 -8.69
CA PRO A 89 -6.60 5.00 -7.57
C PRO A 89 -5.25 4.62 -6.94
N ILE A 90 -4.35 5.60 -6.75
CA ILE A 90 -3.07 5.41 -6.06
C ILE A 90 -3.09 5.91 -4.60
N THR A 91 -4.20 6.53 -4.20
CA THR A 91 -4.52 6.92 -2.83
C THR A 91 -6.02 6.87 -2.63
N LEU A 92 -6.44 6.46 -1.44
CA LEU A 92 -7.84 6.46 -0.99
C LEU A 92 -8.15 7.65 -0.08
N LEU A 93 -7.13 8.31 0.45
CA LEU A 93 -7.25 9.44 1.38
C LEU A 93 -6.90 10.79 0.75
N GLY A 94 -6.34 10.81 -0.47
CA GLY A 94 -5.78 12.01 -1.10
C GLY A 94 -4.31 12.24 -0.80
N GLY A 95 -3.65 11.30 -0.12
CA GLY A 95 -2.23 11.36 0.24
C GLY A 95 -1.94 12.24 1.47
N LEU A 96 -0.74 12.09 2.03
CA LEU A 96 -0.38 12.77 3.29
C LEU A 96 -0.39 14.29 3.15
N THR A 97 -0.01 14.81 1.98
CA THR A 97 -0.01 16.25 1.69
C THR A 97 -1.39 16.89 1.80
N SER A 98 -2.47 16.16 1.46
CA SER A 98 -3.84 16.69 1.47
C SER A 98 -4.67 16.21 2.66
N PHE A 99 -4.53 14.94 3.05
CA PHE A 99 -5.25 14.37 4.19
C PHE A 99 -4.77 14.93 5.52
N GLY A 100 -3.47 15.26 5.62
CA GLY A 100 -2.83 15.68 6.85
C GLY A 100 -2.61 14.52 7.84
N GLY A 101 -1.96 14.84 8.96
CA GLY A 101 -1.67 13.89 10.04
C GLY A 101 -0.17 13.64 10.22
N ALA A 102 0.23 13.36 11.46
CA ALA A 102 1.60 12.98 11.77
C ALA A 102 1.93 11.69 11.00
N GLY A 103 2.99 11.73 10.20
CA GLY A 103 3.36 10.69 9.24
C GLY A 103 3.44 9.27 9.81
N ASN A 104 3.52 9.12 11.13
CA ASN A 104 3.58 7.82 11.80
C ASN A 104 2.28 7.00 11.68
N ASN A 105 1.10 7.63 11.61
CA ASN A 105 -0.17 6.89 11.67
C ASN A 105 -1.04 6.91 10.40
N TYR A 106 -0.59 7.57 9.34
CA TYR A 106 -1.35 7.70 8.10
C TYR A 106 -1.79 6.34 7.52
N SER A 107 -0.89 5.34 7.48
CA SER A 107 -1.20 4.05 6.87
C SER A 107 -2.30 3.28 7.60
N MET A 108 -2.54 3.53 8.88
CA MET A 108 -3.69 2.94 9.59
C MET A 108 -5.03 3.54 9.10
N HIS A 109 -5.04 4.83 8.75
CA HIS A 109 -6.20 5.42 8.07
C HIS A 109 -6.40 4.83 6.68
N ALA A 110 -5.30 4.56 5.94
CA ALA A 110 -5.35 3.92 4.64
C ALA A 110 -5.93 2.50 4.72
N ILE A 111 -5.54 1.71 5.73
CA ILE A 111 -6.14 0.37 6.00
C ILE A 111 -7.65 0.49 6.22
N THR A 112 -8.07 1.49 6.99
CA THR A 112 -9.49 1.70 7.28
C THR A 112 -10.26 2.13 6.03
N ALA A 113 -9.69 3.00 5.19
CA ALA A 113 -10.30 3.41 3.92
C ALA A 113 -10.40 2.23 2.94
N MET A 114 -9.32 1.46 2.80
CA MET A 114 -9.28 0.26 1.96
C MET A 114 -10.35 -0.75 2.36
N ALA A 115 -10.47 -1.04 3.67
CA ALA A 115 -11.51 -1.95 4.15
C ALA A 115 -12.93 -1.45 3.85
N ARG A 116 -13.17 -0.13 3.83
CA ARG A 116 -14.48 0.44 3.45
C ARG A 116 -14.75 0.30 1.96
N GLU A 117 -13.78 0.61 1.12
CA GLU A 117 -13.89 0.49 -0.34
C GLU A 117 -14.16 -0.97 -0.78
N LEU A 118 -13.44 -1.93 -0.19
CA LEU A 118 -13.63 -3.36 -0.46
C LEU A 118 -15.00 -3.87 0.03
N ARG A 119 -15.44 -3.48 1.24
CA ARG A 119 -16.78 -3.85 1.76
C ARG A 119 -17.91 -3.25 0.91
N ALA A 120 -17.71 -2.05 0.40
CA ALA A 120 -18.65 -1.39 -0.51
C ALA A 120 -18.66 -2.02 -1.92
N LYS A 121 -17.80 -3.02 -2.19
CA LYS A 121 -17.66 -3.70 -3.49
C LYS A 121 -17.34 -2.74 -4.65
N ARG A 122 -16.68 -1.61 -4.35
CA ARG A 122 -16.16 -0.68 -5.37
C ARG A 122 -14.88 -1.21 -6.02
N HIS A 123 -14.14 -2.01 -5.25
CA HIS A 123 -12.92 -2.70 -5.63
C HIS A 123 -12.95 -4.11 -5.02
N SER A 124 -12.26 -5.06 -5.63
CA SER A 124 -12.17 -6.46 -5.15
C SER A 124 -10.85 -6.73 -4.43
N THR A 125 -9.78 -6.06 -4.84
CA THR A 125 -8.43 -6.20 -4.27
C THR A 125 -7.80 -4.83 -4.06
N GLY A 126 -6.87 -4.74 -3.10
CA GLY A 126 -6.13 -3.50 -2.89
C GLY A 126 -4.79 -3.71 -2.22
N LEU A 127 -3.88 -2.77 -2.45
CA LEU A 127 -2.51 -2.79 -1.91
C LEU A 127 -2.19 -1.49 -1.20
N ILE A 128 -1.61 -1.60 0.00
CA ILE A 128 -1.16 -0.45 0.79
C ILE A 128 0.35 -0.53 0.91
N LEU A 129 1.04 0.55 0.55
CA LEU A 129 2.47 0.72 0.81
C LEU A 129 2.63 1.71 1.97
N ALA A 130 3.11 1.23 3.12
CA ALA A 130 3.53 2.07 4.23
C ALA A 130 5.04 2.35 4.12
N ASN A 131 5.46 3.60 4.32
CA ASN A 131 6.87 4.00 4.22
C ASN A 131 7.37 4.59 5.55
N GLY A 132 8.54 4.15 6.00
CA GLY A 132 9.27 4.71 7.14
C GLY A 132 10.49 5.52 6.71
N GLY A 133 10.88 6.48 7.57
CA GLY A 133 12.12 7.24 7.43
C GLY A 133 12.35 7.84 6.03
N MET A 134 13.60 7.76 5.55
CA MET A 134 14.01 8.22 4.23
C MET A 134 13.96 7.09 3.20
N LEU A 135 12.83 6.39 3.07
CA LEU A 135 12.72 5.13 2.31
C LEU A 135 13.58 4.02 2.94
N THR A 136 13.59 3.96 4.27
CA THR A 136 14.31 2.97 5.08
C THR A 136 13.42 1.79 5.37
#